data_AF-A0A9Q0NVW0-F1
#
_entry.id   AF-A0A9Q0NVW0-F1
#
_cell.length_a   1.000
_cell.length_b   1.000
_cell.length_c   1.000
_cell.angle_alpha   90.00
_cell.angle_beta   90.00
_cell.angle_gamma   90.00
#
_symmetry.space_group_name_H-M   'P 1'
#
loop_
_entity.id
_entity.type
_entity.pdbx_description
1 polymer ?
#
loop_
_entity_poly.entity_id
_entity_poly.type
_entity_poly.pdbx_seq_one_letter_code
_entity_poly.pdbx_strand_id
1 'polypeptide(L)'
;METKEGSNLLGSPTFTQLENGRFKCLETGHEMLAKDKDSYSQSKRCRLGLIDFALANNKPPLNMFKQHPLSRQQGDFSEEEHYSNQDTEQEH
;
A
#
# COMPACT_ATOMS: atom_id res chain seq x y z
N MET A 1 13.23 -5.37 17.99
CA MET A 1 12.53 -4.94 16.77
C MET A 1 12.63 -6.09 15.80
N GLU A 2 11.55 -6.84 15.62
CA GLU A 2 11.55 -8.02 14.76
C GLU A 2 11.54 -7.54 13.31
N THR A 3 12.64 -7.75 12.59
CA THR A 3 12.77 -7.40 11.18
C THR A 3 11.86 -8.34 10.41
N LYS A 4 10.62 -7.91 10.15
CA LYS A 4 9.69 -8.69 9.33
C LYS A 4 10.34 -8.92 7.96
N GLU A 5 10.50 -10.18 7.59
CA GLU A 5 10.97 -10.55 6.28
C GLU A 5 10.10 -9.88 5.21
N GLY A 6 10.74 -9.36 4.16
CA GLY A 6 10.05 -8.61 3.13
C GLY A 6 9.69 -7.16 3.48
N SER A 7 10.11 -6.64 4.65
CA SER A 7 10.06 -5.20 4.90
C SER A 7 10.98 -4.45 3.93
N ASN A 8 10.50 -3.35 3.35
CA ASN A 8 11.25 -2.50 2.41
C ASN A 8 11.79 -3.19 1.13
N LEU A 9 11.19 -4.28 0.65
CA LEU A 9 11.62 -5.00 -0.58
C LEU A 9 11.88 -4.11 -1.81
N LEU A 10 11.10 -3.05 -1.97
CA LEU A 10 11.20 -2.10 -3.09
C LEU A 10 11.82 -0.75 -2.69
N GLY A 11 12.47 -0.68 -1.53
CA GLY A 11 13.01 0.55 -0.97
C GLY A 11 11.94 1.50 -0.43
N SER A 12 12.33 2.77 -0.27
CA SER A 12 11.45 3.85 0.19
C SER A 12 10.75 4.55 -0.98
N PRO A 13 9.49 4.97 -0.82
CA PRO A 13 8.77 5.76 -1.83
C PRO A 13 9.38 7.15 -2.05
N THR A 14 9.16 7.70 -3.24
CA THR A 14 9.63 9.03 -3.60
C THR A 14 8.52 10.04 -3.44
N PHE A 15 8.82 11.17 -2.77
CA PHE A 15 7.85 12.23 -2.53
C PHE A 15 8.28 13.54 -3.17
N THR A 16 7.32 14.25 -3.77
CA THR A 16 7.48 15.63 -4.21
C THR A 16 6.61 16.56 -3.36
N GLN A 17 7.10 17.75 -3.04
CA GLN A 17 6.29 18.78 -2.42
C GLN A 17 5.46 19.49 -3.49
N LEU A 18 4.21 19.80 -3.16
CA LEU A 18 3.28 20.55 -3.99
C LEU A 18 3.20 22.00 -3.50
N GLU A 19 2.78 22.91 -4.38
CA GLU A 19 2.67 24.36 -4.08
C GLU A 19 1.67 24.66 -2.95
N ASN A 20 0.69 23.78 -2.74
CA ASN A 20 -0.29 23.89 -1.65
C ASN A 20 0.25 23.43 -0.28
N GLY A 21 1.54 23.13 -0.16
CA GLY A 21 2.18 22.65 1.06
C GLY A 21 1.95 21.16 1.38
N ARG A 22 1.29 20.41 0.49
CA ARG A 22 1.16 18.95 0.60
C ARG A 22 2.34 18.23 -0.03
N PHE A 23 2.43 16.93 0.22
CA PHE A 23 3.36 16.03 -0.45
C PHE A 23 2.59 15.04 -1.31
N LYS A 24 3.15 14.71 -2.46
CA LYS A 24 2.64 13.67 -3.36
C LYS A 24 3.65 12.54 -3.48
N CYS A 25 3.19 11.31 -3.25
CA CYS A 25 3.95 10.11 -3.58
C CYS A 25 3.97 9.95 -5.10
N LEU A 26 5.15 9.83 -5.72
CA LEU A 26 5.28 9.75 -7.17
C LEU A 26 4.79 8.41 -7.72
N GLU A 27 4.98 7.34 -6.96
CA GLU A 27 4.64 5.99 -7.40
C GLU A 27 3.15 5.69 -7.28
N THR A 28 2.49 6.20 -6.24
CA THR A 28 1.05 5.96 -5.99
C THR A 28 0.14 7.12 -6.39
N GLY A 29 0.71 8.30 -6.62
CA GLY A 29 -0.03 9.53 -6.85
C GLY A 29 -0.77 10.09 -5.62
N HIS A 30 -0.65 9.45 -4.46
CA HIS A 30 -1.37 9.86 -3.25
C HIS A 30 -0.82 11.17 -2.69
N GLU A 31 -1.72 12.08 -2.31
CA GLU A 31 -1.39 13.34 -1.66
C GLU A 31 -1.61 13.26 -0.15
N MET A 32 -0.68 13.80 0.62
CA MET A 32 -0.69 13.76 2.08
C MET A 32 -0.10 15.03 2.69
N LEU A 33 -0.37 15.25 3.98
CA LEU A 33 0.28 16.32 4.74
C LEU A 33 1.70 15.91 5.13
N ALA A 34 2.56 16.89 5.42
CA ALA A 34 3.93 16.66 5.84
C ALA A 34 4.04 15.72 7.05
N LYS A 35 3.13 15.86 8.03
CA LYS A 35 3.09 15.04 9.25
C LYS A 35 2.77 13.56 8.99
N ASP A 36 2.04 13.28 7.91
CA ASP A 36 1.55 11.92 7.61
C ASP A 36 2.52 11.17 6.67
N LYS A 37 3.52 11.86 6.11
CA LYS A 37 4.47 11.33 5.13
C LYS A 37 5.16 10.05 5.61
N ASP A 38 5.72 10.08 6.82
CA ASP A 38 6.49 8.95 7.34
C ASP A 38 5.58 7.76 7.67
N SER A 39 4.40 8.01 8.26
CA SER A 39 3.40 6.99 8.54
C SER A 39 2.85 6.36 7.25
N TYR A 40 2.56 7.19 6.25
CA TYR A 40 2.09 6.73 4.94
C TYR A 40 3.11 5.82 4.26
N SER A 41 4.41 6.14 4.34
CA SER A 41 5.49 5.34 3.71
C SER A 41 5.50 3.87 4.17
N GLN A 42 5.02 3.61 5.39
CA GLN A 42 4.94 2.27 5.99
C GLN A 42 3.55 1.63 5.86
N SER A 43 2.55 2.38 5.38
CA SER A 43 1.19 1.89 5.22
C SER A 43 1.08 0.81 4.15
N LYS A 44 0.14 -0.13 4.32
CA LYS A 44 -0.18 -1.16 3.32
C LYS A 44 -0.46 -0.53 1.94
N ARG A 45 -1.18 0.61 1.92
CA ARG A 45 -1.55 1.33 0.70
C ARG A 45 -0.32 1.80 -0.08
N CYS A 46 0.65 2.43 0.59
CA CYS A 46 1.89 2.85 -0.06
C CYS A 46 2.74 1.67 -0.53
N ARG A 47 2.88 0.64 0.33
CA ARG A 47 3.71 -0.53 0.02
C ARG A 47 3.19 -1.33 -1.17
N LEU A 48 1.87 -1.50 -1.29
CA LEU A 48 1.25 -2.15 -2.46
C LEU A 48 1.40 -1.30 -3.71
N GLY A 49 1.16 0.02 -3.61
CA GLY A 49 1.32 0.90 -4.77
C GLY A 49 2.76 0.94 -5.32
N LEU A 50 3.78 0.74 -4.49
CA LEU A 50 5.16 0.57 -4.95
C LEU A 50 5.35 -0.71 -5.79
N ILE A 51 4.66 -1.80 -5.42
CA ILE A 51 4.69 -3.06 -6.18
C ILE A 51 4.02 -2.86 -7.53
N ASP A 52 2.82 -2.27 -7.55
CA ASP A 52 2.09 -2.00 -8.78
C ASP A 52 2.88 -1.08 -9.71
N PHE A 53 3.48 -0.02 -9.17
CA PHE A 53 4.35 0.88 -9.92
C PHE A 53 5.56 0.14 -10.50
N ALA A 54 6.26 -0.68 -9.71
CA ALA A 54 7.43 -1.41 -10.18
C ALA A 54 7.08 -2.47 -11.24
N LEU A 55 5.92 -3.12 -11.12
CA LEU A 55 5.36 -4.02 -12.14
C LEU A 55 5.05 -3.28 -13.43
N ALA A 56 4.37 -2.13 -13.35
CA ALA A 56 4.03 -1.30 -14.52
C ALA A 56 5.29 -0.79 -15.25
N ASN A 57 6.35 -0.47 -14.49
CA ASN A 57 7.63 -0.02 -15.04
C ASN A 57 8.54 -1.17 -15.52
N ASN A 58 8.10 -2.43 -15.45
CA ASN A 58 8.85 -3.61 -15.89
C ASN A 58 10.30 -3.66 -15.35
N LYS A 59 10.50 -3.21 -14.09
CA LYS A 59 11.83 -3.20 -13.47
C LYS A 59 12.20 -4.63 -12.99
N PRO A 60 13.40 -5.14 -13.31
CA PRO A 60 13.89 -6.38 -12.69
C PRO A 60 13.97 -6.24 -11.16
N PRO A 61 13.70 -7.30 -10.38
CA PRO A 61 13.35 -8.67 -10.78
C PRO A 61 11.85 -8.89 -11.03
N LEU A 62 11.00 -7.88 -10.86
CA LEU A 62 9.54 -8.03 -10.94
C LEU A 62 9.06 -8.31 -12.38
N ASN A 63 9.82 -7.92 -13.39
CA ASN A 63 9.56 -8.28 -14.79
C ASN A 63 9.85 -9.75 -15.14
N MET A 64 10.51 -10.50 -14.24
CA MET A 64 10.76 -11.93 -14.43
C MET A 64 9.52 -12.77 -14.07
N PHE A 65 8.59 -12.20 -13.30
CA PHE A 65 7.37 -12.87 -12.88
C PHE A 65 6.20 -12.47 -13.78
N LYS A 66 5.64 -13.44 -14.50
CA LYS A 66 4.42 -13.22 -15.27
C LYS A 66 3.21 -13.36 -14.33
N GLN A 67 2.54 -12.25 -14.05
CA GLN A 67 1.29 -12.28 -13.27
C GLN A 67 0.27 -13.14 -14.02
N HIS A 68 -0.36 -14.09 -13.31
CA HIS A 68 -1.38 -14.93 -13.91
C HIS A 68 -2.60 -14.06 -14.31
N PRO A 69 -3.23 -14.27 -15.48
CA PRO A 69 -4.34 -13.44 -15.95
C PRO A 69 -5.51 -13.33 -14.96
N LEU A 70 -5.74 -14.38 -14.17
CA LEU A 70 -6.82 -14.43 -13.16
C LEU A 70 -6.51 -13.65 -11.87
N SER A 71 -5.27 -13.24 -11.65
CA SER A 71 -4.87 -12.51 -10.43
C SER A 71 -5.23 -11.02 -10.48
N ARG A 72 -5.75 -10.51 -11.59
CA ARG A 72 -6.17 -9.10 -11.78
C ARG A 72 -7.68 -8.87 -11.60
N GLN A 73 -8.42 -9.84 -11.08
CA GLN A 73 -9.83 -9.64 -10.73
C GLN A 73 -9.90 -8.53 -9.67
N GLN A 74 -10.43 -7.39 -10.10
CA GLN A 74 -10.35 -6.09 -9.46
C GLN A 74 -11.13 -6.11 -8.13
N GLY A 75 -10.41 -6.17 -7.01
CA GLY A 75 -11.01 -5.88 -5.70
C GLY A 75 -11.26 -4.37 -5.63
N ASP A 76 -12.52 -3.98 -5.81
CA ASP A 76 -12.99 -2.63 -5.55
C ASP A 76 -12.68 -2.28 -4.08
N PHE A 77 -11.80 -1.30 -3.87
CA PHE A 77 -11.53 -0.73 -2.55
C PHE A 77 -12.59 0.34 -2.27
N SER A 78 -13.84 -0.11 -2.13
CA SER A 78 -14.84 0.62 -1.37
C SER A 78 -14.71 0.20 0.08
N GLU A 79 -14.33 1.14 0.93
CA GLU A 79 -14.32 1.05 2.39
C GLU A 79 -15.64 0.45 2.89
N GLU A 80 -15.60 -0.61 3.70
CA GLU A 80 -16.39 -0.75 4.93
C GLU A 80 -15.70 -1.77 5.86
N GLU A 81 -15.05 -1.26 6.90
CA GLU A 81 -14.74 -2.06 8.08
C GLU A 81 -16.06 -2.32 8.83
N HIS A 82 -16.55 -3.55 8.80
CA HIS A 82 -17.52 -4.01 9.79
C HIS A 82 -16.91 -5.18 10.57
N TYR A 83 -16.13 -4.80 11.58
CA TYR A 83 -15.79 -5.69 12.69
C TYR A 83 -16.86 -5.48 13.77
N SER A 84 -17.77 -6.44 13.91
CA SER A 84 -18.64 -6.53 15.09
C SER A 84 -18.40 -7.89 15.74
N ASN A 85 -17.51 -7.90 16.73
CA ASN A 85 -17.53 -8.89 17.80
C ASN A 85 -18.85 -8.73 18.57
N GLN A 86 -19.66 -9.77 18.63
CA GLN A 86 -20.52 -10.01 19.79
C GLN A 86 -20.49 -11.51 20.10
N ASP A 87 -19.42 -11.91 20.79
CA ASP A 87 -19.52 -12.99 21.77
C ASP A 87 -20.17 -12.37 23.03
N THR A 88 -21.46 -12.61 23.22
CA THR A 88 -22.07 -12.57 24.56
C THR A 88 -23.04 -13.72 24.69
N GLU A 89 -22.58 -14.70 25.47
CA GLU A 89 -23.32 -15.42 26.51
C GLU A 89 -24.21 -16.61 26.12
N GLN A 90 -23.77 -17.76 26.63
CA GLN A 90 -24.58 -18.90 27.00
C GLN A 90 -25.70 -18.47 27.95
N GLU A 91 -26.95 -18.87 27.69
CA GLU A 91 -27.83 -19.45 28.71
C GLU A 91 -29.09 -20.07 28.08
N HIS A 92 -29.48 -21.21 28.67
CA HIS A 92 -30.65 -22.09 28.48
C HIS A 92 -30.63 -23.12 27.33
#